data_AF-A0A978V319-F1
#
_entry.id   AF-A0A978V319-F1
#
_cell.length_a   1.000
_cell.length_b   1.000
_cell.length_c   1.000
_cell.angle_alpha   90.00
_cell.angle_beta   90.00
_cell.angle_gamma   90.00
#
_symmetry.space_group_name_H-M   'P 1'
#
loop_
_entity.id
_entity.type
_entity.pdbx_description
1 polymer ?
#
loop_
_entity_poly.entity_id
_entity_poly.type
_entity_poly.pdbx_seq_one_letter_code
_entity_poly.pdbx_strand_id
1 'polypeptide(L)'
;MATDMNIVEVILREIVKPSSPTPHHFKTHELCFIDHSVPLMYFPLLLFYSHDNSIHDSRSVGGKDQPSNDKDLEKPDIQLLRQFLAAEPESQGARISPLLLVQATFFECGGMAIGLSVLHNAMDAASLTTSLNSYIYSGKVKSKEVCVRNFKPTKIAALQCKAASESVKNPTRVEAVCALLWKSAMEASESNKGSLKPSVFCQVINLHPRTAPPLPENLVGNLIGKFPAKLE
;
A
#
# COMPACT_ATOMS: atom_id res chain seq x y z
N MET A 1 -27.62 -15.89 9.13
CA MET A 1 -27.50 -15.71 7.66
C MET A 1 -27.46 -14.21 7.41
N ALA A 2 -26.27 -13.63 7.35
CA ALA A 2 -26.12 -12.24 6.93
C ALA A 2 -26.09 -12.25 5.41
N THR A 3 -27.08 -11.61 4.78
CA THR A 3 -27.04 -11.28 3.36
C THR A 3 -25.87 -10.34 3.14
N ASP A 4 -24.87 -10.74 2.35
CA ASP A 4 -23.83 -9.85 1.82
C ASP A 4 -24.50 -8.71 1.06
N MET A 5 -24.73 -7.58 1.74
CA MET A 5 -25.18 -6.35 1.11
C MET A 5 -23.96 -5.72 0.42
N ASN A 6 -23.84 -5.96 -0.88
CA ASN A 6 -22.90 -5.21 -1.70
C ASN A 6 -23.43 -3.77 -1.83
N ILE A 7 -22.72 -2.81 -1.23
CA ILE A 7 -23.09 -1.39 -1.22
C ILE A 7 -22.60 -0.66 -2.48
N VAL A 8 -21.84 -1.33 -3.34
CA VAL A 8 -21.31 -0.78 -4.59
C VAL A 8 -22.06 -1.37 -5.78
N GLU A 9 -22.73 -0.51 -6.54
CA GLU A 9 -23.33 -0.88 -7.83
C GLU A 9 -22.33 -0.70 -8.96
N VAL A 10 -22.15 -1.72 -9.80
CA VAL A 10 -21.25 -1.67 -10.95
C VAL A 10 -22.00 -1.19 -12.18
N ILE A 11 -21.75 0.06 -12.56
CA ILE A 11 -22.41 0.71 -13.70
C ILE A 11 -21.70 0.49 -15.04
N LEU A 12 -20.39 0.22 -15.02
CA LEU A 12 -19.57 0.07 -16.22
C LEU A 12 -18.42 -0.92 -15.97
N ARG A 13 -18.15 -1.77 -16.96
CA ARG A 13 -16.94 -2.59 -17.06
C ARG A 13 -16.42 -2.54 -18.49
N GLU A 14 -15.15 -2.21 -18.66
CA GLU A 14 -14.51 -2.15 -19.97
C GLU A 14 -13.04 -2.57 -19.91
N ILE A 15 -12.50 -2.94 -21.07
CA ILE A 15 -11.06 -3.19 -21.25
C ILE A 15 -10.45 -1.95 -21.90
N VAL A 16 -9.66 -1.21 -21.13
CA VAL A 16 -8.92 -0.06 -21.64
C VAL A 16 -7.72 -0.56 -22.44
N LYS A 17 -7.70 -0.26 -23.74
CA LYS A 17 -6.57 -0.56 -24.63
C LYS A 17 -5.58 0.60 -24.65
N PRO A 18 -4.29 0.36 -24.94
CA PRO A 18 -3.34 1.43 -25.21
C PRO A 18 -3.81 2.36 -26.33
N SER A 19 -3.44 3.64 -26.27
CA SER A 19 -3.82 4.66 -27.28
C SER A 19 -3.31 4.37 -28.69
N SER A 20 -2.25 3.57 -28.81
CA SER A 20 -1.70 3.08 -30.07
C SER A 20 -1.41 1.57 -29.98
N PRO A 21 -1.51 0.82 -31.09
CA PRO A 21 -1.18 -0.61 -31.10
C PRO A 21 0.23 -0.88 -30.58
N THR A 22 0.37 -1.78 -29.60
CA THR A 22 1.68 -2.17 -29.07
C THR A 22 2.50 -2.87 -30.16
N PRO A 23 3.71 -2.39 -30.51
CA PRO A 23 4.58 -3.06 -31.47
C PRO A 23 4.89 -4.49 -31.04
N HIS A 24 5.07 -5.41 -31.99
CA HIS A 24 5.18 -6.85 -31.70
C HIS A 24 6.26 -7.21 -30.67
N HIS A 25 7.40 -6.54 -30.71
CA HIS A 25 8.51 -6.75 -29.77
C HIS A 25 8.30 -6.12 -28.38
N PHE A 26 7.24 -5.33 -28.20
CA PHE A 26 6.85 -4.74 -26.90
C PHE A 26 5.58 -5.39 -26.32
N LYS A 27 5.06 -6.45 -26.95
CA LYS A 27 3.84 -7.14 -26.48
C LYS A 27 4.09 -8.07 -25.29
N THR A 28 5.32 -8.54 -25.14
CA THR A 28 5.67 -9.55 -24.15
C THR A 28 6.77 -9.03 -23.23
N HIS A 29 6.56 -9.16 -21.94
CA HIS A 29 7.58 -8.94 -20.93
C HIS A 29 8.03 -10.30 -20.41
N GLU A 30 9.32 -10.56 -20.46
CA GLU A 30 9.89 -11.79 -19.91
C GLU A 30 10.10 -11.63 -18.41
N LEU A 31 9.45 -12.50 -17.63
CA LEU A 31 9.58 -12.51 -16.18
C LEU A 31 10.99 -12.97 -15.79
N CYS A 32 11.65 -12.23 -14.91
CA CYS A 32 12.95 -12.63 -14.38
C CYS A 32 12.81 -13.69 -13.28
N PHE A 33 13.93 -14.19 -12.76
CA PHE A 33 13.92 -15.16 -11.65
C PHE A 33 13.16 -14.64 -10.42
N ILE A 34 13.29 -13.36 -10.10
CA ILE A 34 12.65 -12.76 -8.93
C ILE A 34 11.14 -12.71 -9.11
N ASP A 35 10.65 -12.35 -10.29
CA ASP A 35 9.21 -12.34 -10.62
C ASP A 35 8.56 -13.73 -10.47
N HIS A 36 9.29 -14.79 -10.81
CA HIS A 36 8.81 -16.17 -10.60
C HIS A 36 8.84 -16.59 -9.12
N SER A 37 9.66 -15.94 -8.29
CA SER A 37 9.83 -16.28 -6.88
C SER A 37 8.80 -15.60 -5.96
N VAL A 38 8.09 -14.57 -6.46
CA VAL A 38 7.05 -13.88 -5.71
C VAL A 38 5.68 -14.58 -5.88
N PRO A 39 4.78 -14.49 -4.89
CA PRO A 39 3.48 -15.15 -4.98
C PRO A 39 2.63 -14.61 -6.14
N LEU A 40 1.87 -15.51 -6.78
CA LEU A 40 0.88 -15.13 -7.78
C LEU A 40 -0.42 -14.67 -7.09
N MET A 41 -0.43 -13.42 -6.64
CA MET A 41 -1.59 -12.78 -6.01
C MET A 41 -1.72 -11.32 -6.43
N TYR A 42 -2.91 -10.76 -6.29
CA TYR A 42 -3.12 -9.32 -6.47
C TYR A 42 -2.68 -8.56 -5.23
N PHE A 43 -1.82 -7.56 -5.41
CA PHE A 43 -1.50 -6.55 -4.41
C PHE A 43 -2.51 -5.40 -4.50
N PRO A 44 -3.35 -5.18 -3.47
CA PRO A 44 -4.37 -4.13 -3.51
C PRO A 44 -3.80 -2.78 -3.06
N LEU A 45 -4.17 -1.71 -3.78
CA LEU A 45 -3.95 -0.32 -3.36
C LEU A 45 -5.28 0.44 -3.47
N LEU A 46 -5.71 1.07 -2.38
CA LEU A 46 -6.95 1.83 -2.33
C LEU A 46 -6.67 3.30 -2.03
N LEU A 47 -7.11 4.18 -2.91
CA LEU A 47 -6.95 5.63 -2.80
C LEU A 47 -8.33 6.28 -2.67
N PHE A 48 -8.47 7.23 -1.74
CA PHE A 48 -9.69 8.00 -1.55
C PHE A 48 -9.42 9.47 -1.87
N TYR A 49 -10.38 10.11 -2.52
CA TYR A 49 -10.34 11.50 -2.94
C TYR A 49 -11.60 12.20 -2.45
N SER A 50 -11.43 13.31 -1.73
CA SER A 50 -12.54 14.16 -1.29
C SER A 50 -13.00 15.09 -2.41
N HIS A 51 -14.26 15.53 -2.33
CA HIS A 51 -14.77 16.60 -3.17
C HIS A 51 -14.41 17.95 -2.54
N ASP A 52 -13.33 18.59 -3.03
CA ASP A 52 -12.95 19.93 -2.56
C ASP A 52 -13.79 21.01 -3.26
N ASN A 53 -14.74 21.60 -2.52
CA ASN A 53 -15.43 22.84 -2.94
C ASN A 53 -14.56 24.11 -2.79
N SER A 54 -13.31 24.00 -2.32
CA SER A 54 -12.49 25.16 -1.93
C SER A 54 -11.55 25.69 -3.02
N ILE A 55 -12.01 25.81 -4.28
CA ILE A 55 -11.25 26.52 -5.33
C ILE A 55 -11.37 28.05 -5.19
N HIS A 56 -12.23 28.57 -4.31
CA HIS A 56 -12.28 29.99 -3.97
C HIS A 56 -12.15 30.21 -2.46
N ASP A 57 -10.94 30.46 -1.97
CA ASP A 57 -10.55 31.68 -1.23
C ASP A 57 -9.22 31.44 -0.50
N SER A 58 -8.12 31.88 -1.09
CA SER A 58 -6.82 31.95 -0.42
C SER A 58 -6.79 33.16 0.50
N ARG A 59 -7.34 33.01 1.72
CA ARG A 59 -6.96 33.82 2.88
C ARG A 59 -6.76 32.94 4.10
N SER A 60 -5.49 32.84 4.49
CA SER A 60 -5.02 32.35 5.77
C SER A 60 -5.79 32.95 6.94
N VAL A 61 -6.40 32.12 7.78
CA VAL A 61 -6.67 32.45 9.18
C VAL A 61 -6.35 31.21 10.01
N GLY A 62 -5.36 31.35 10.91
CA GLY A 62 -4.98 30.31 11.85
C GLY A 62 -6.15 29.95 12.76
N GLY A 63 -6.54 28.68 12.73
CA GLY A 63 -7.41 28.07 13.71
C GLY A 63 -6.57 27.38 14.78
N LYS A 64 -6.79 27.73 16.04
CA LYS A 64 -6.14 27.14 17.20
C LYS A 64 -6.42 25.64 17.25
N ASP A 65 -5.35 24.85 17.38
CA ASP A 65 -5.43 23.42 17.68
C ASP A 65 -6.09 23.22 19.05
N GLN A 66 -7.36 22.81 19.04
CA GLN A 66 -8.04 22.30 20.22
C GLN A 66 -7.83 20.78 20.23
N PRO A 67 -7.50 20.15 21.38
CA PRO A 67 -7.17 18.73 21.41
C PRO A 67 -8.45 17.94 21.13
N SER A 68 -8.56 17.38 19.93
CA SER A 68 -9.56 16.36 19.64
C SER A 68 -9.25 15.18 20.55
N ASN A 69 -10.16 14.92 21.49
CA ASN A 69 -10.16 13.70 22.29
C ASN A 69 -9.94 12.50 21.35
N ASP A 70 -9.02 11.60 21.71
CA ASP A 70 -8.86 10.27 21.12
C ASP A 70 -10.23 9.58 21.18
N LYS A 71 -11.06 9.79 20.17
CA LYS A 71 -12.24 8.96 19.95
C LYS A 71 -11.68 7.60 19.60
N ASP A 72 -12.11 6.60 20.36
CA ASP A 72 -11.76 5.21 20.16
C ASP A 72 -11.72 4.90 18.66
N LEU A 73 -10.54 4.48 18.22
CA LEU A 73 -10.23 4.25 16.82
C LEU A 73 -11.11 3.10 16.32
N GLU A 74 -12.28 3.43 15.78
CA GLU A 74 -13.17 2.44 15.20
C GLU A 74 -12.37 1.61 14.19
N LYS A 75 -12.45 0.28 14.37
CA LYS A 75 -11.77 -0.65 13.48
C LYS A 75 -12.39 -0.46 12.09
N PRO A 76 -11.59 -0.11 11.06
CA PRO A 76 -12.15 0.02 9.73
C PRO A 76 -12.72 -1.33 9.31
N ASP A 77 -13.95 -1.31 8.80
CA ASP A 77 -14.59 -2.52 8.30
C ASP A 77 -13.85 -3.00 7.03
N ILE A 78 -13.07 -4.06 7.19
CA ILE A 78 -12.27 -4.63 6.10
C ILE A 78 -13.19 -5.22 5.02
N GLN A 79 -14.37 -5.73 5.38
CA GLN A 79 -15.32 -6.26 4.40
C GLN A 79 -15.87 -5.14 3.53
N LEU A 80 -16.13 -3.98 4.13
CA LEU A 80 -16.51 -2.78 3.39
C LEU A 80 -15.41 -2.31 2.43
N LEU A 81 -14.16 -2.23 2.91
CA LEU A 81 -13.03 -1.78 2.08
C LEU A 81 -12.79 -2.66 0.85
N ARG A 82 -13.02 -3.98 0.98
CA ARG A 82 -12.90 -4.93 -0.14
C ARG A 82 -13.85 -4.63 -1.29
N GLN A 83 -15.01 -4.02 -1.03
CA GLN A 83 -15.99 -3.69 -2.06
C GLN A 83 -15.49 -2.58 -3.02
N PHE A 84 -14.46 -1.82 -2.62
CA PHE A 84 -13.83 -0.80 -3.46
C PHE A 84 -12.64 -1.31 -4.29
N LEU A 85 -12.26 -2.59 -4.14
CA LEU A 85 -11.16 -3.21 -4.89
C LEU A 85 -11.66 -3.98 -6.10
N ALA A 86 -10.91 -3.91 -7.20
CA ALA A 86 -11.29 -4.51 -8.48
C ALA A 86 -11.18 -6.04 -8.51
N ALA A 87 -10.43 -6.64 -7.58
CA ALA A 87 -10.32 -8.08 -7.39
C ALA A 87 -10.15 -8.42 -5.91
N GLU A 88 -10.67 -9.59 -5.52
CA GLU A 88 -10.37 -10.16 -4.22
C GLU A 88 -8.90 -10.62 -4.17
N PRO A 89 -8.20 -10.41 -3.04
CA PRO A 89 -6.79 -10.76 -2.90
C PRO A 89 -6.51 -12.28 -2.95
N GLU A 90 -7.54 -13.13 -2.98
CA GLU A 90 -7.42 -14.60 -2.81
C GLU A 90 -8.02 -15.45 -3.94
N SER A 91 -8.38 -14.89 -5.10
CA SER A 91 -8.93 -15.73 -6.18
C SER A 91 -7.84 -16.62 -6.81
N GLN A 92 -7.69 -17.84 -6.29
CA GLN A 92 -7.03 -18.93 -7.00
C GLN A 92 -7.81 -19.23 -8.29
N GLY A 93 -7.16 -19.04 -9.44
CA GLY A 93 -7.54 -19.74 -10.65
C GLY A 93 -7.84 -18.87 -11.87
N ALA A 94 -6.79 -18.60 -12.65
CA ALA A 94 -6.79 -18.74 -14.10
C ALA A 94 -5.35 -18.62 -14.61
N ARG A 95 -4.95 -19.45 -15.58
CA ARG A 95 -3.64 -19.35 -16.27
C ARG A 95 -3.44 -18.01 -17.01
N ILE A 96 -4.47 -17.17 -17.09
CA ILE A 96 -4.46 -15.84 -17.69
C ILE A 96 -5.23 -14.90 -16.75
N SER A 97 -4.52 -14.27 -15.83
CA SER A 97 -5.08 -13.21 -14.96
C SER A 97 -4.64 -11.83 -15.49
N PRO A 98 -5.51 -10.81 -15.54
CA PRO A 98 -5.12 -9.46 -15.93
C PRO A 98 -3.98 -8.92 -15.05
N LEU A 99 -2.99 -8.25 -15.64
CA LEU A 99 -1.85 -7.70 -14.87
C LEU A 99 -2.27 -6.57 -13.93
N LEU A 100 -3.25 -5.76 -14.35
CA LEU A 100 -3.78 -4.62 -13.63
C LEU A 100 -5.29 -4.60 -13.77
N LEU A 101 -5.98 -4.45 -12.64
CA LEU A 101 -7.40 -4.15 -12.57
C LEU A 101 -7.56 -2.82 -11.83
N VAL A 102 -8.51 -2.02 -12.29
CA VAL A 102 -8.82 -0.70 -11.74
C VAL A 102 -10.33 -0.62 -11.49
N GLN A 103 -10.70 -0.18 -10.31
CA GLN A 103 -12.07 0.15 -9.94
C GLN A 103 -12.14 1.61 -9.51
N ALA A 104 -12.88 2.42 -10.25
CA ALA A 104 -13.28 3.75 -9.82
C ALA A 104 -14.67 3.67 -9.21
N THR A 105 -14.83 4.16 -7.98
CA THR A 105 -16.11 4.22 -7.27
C THR A 105 -16.40 5.69 -6.96
N PHE A 106 -17.60 6.16 -7.32
CA PHE A 106 -18.03 7.52 -7.07
C PHE A 106 -19.04 7.54 -5.92
N PHE A 107 -18.88 8.47 -4.99
CA PHE A 107 -19.77 8.62 -3.84
C PHE A 107 -20.78 9.74 -4.10
N GLU A 108 -21.96 9.65 -3.48
CA GLU A 108 -22.99 10.69 -3.59
C GLU A 108 -22.51 12.07 -3.09
N CYS A 109 -21.54 12.10 -2.16
CA CYS A 109 -20.91 13.34 -1.70
C CYS A 109 -19.96 13.99 -2.73
N GLY A 110 -19.84 13.42 -3.93
CA GLY A 110 -18.92 13.87 -4.98
C GLY A 110 -17.48 13.39 -4.80
N GLY A 111 -17.17 12.67 -3.72
CA GLY A 111 -15.88 12.01 -3.52
C GLY A 111 -15.69 10.82 -4.46
N MET A 112 -14.46 10.31 -4.54
CA MET A 112 -14.13 9.15 -5.37
C MET A 112 -13.14 8.22 -4.66
N ALA A 113 -13.29 6.91 -4.85
CA ALA A 113 -12.28 5.90 -4.50
C ALA A 113 -11.71 5.25 -5.76
N ILE A 114 -10.40 5.05 -5.81
CA ILE A 114 -9.71 4.28 -6.85
C ILE A 114 -9.06 3.06 -6.19
N GLY A 115 -9.60 1.88 -6.48
CA GLY A 115 -9.01 0.59 -6.12
C GLY A 115 -8.18 0.02 -7.26
N LEU A 116 -6.93 -0.29 -6.99
CA LEU A 116 -6.00 -0.94 -7.92
C LEU A 116 -5.70 -2.34 -7.41
N SER A 117 -5.72 -3.32 -8.31
CA SER A 117 -5.26 -4.68 -8.03
C SER A 117 -4.19 -5.05 -9.06
N VAL A 118 -2.95 -5.15 -8.60
CA VAL A 118 -1.77 -5.40 -9.45
C VAL A 118 -1.25 -6.79 -9.20
N LEU A 119 -1.02 -7.58 -10.24
CA LEU A 119 -0.46 -8.92 -10.09
C LEU A 119 0.98 -8.80 -9.57
N HIS A 120 1.28 -9.38 -8.41
CA HIS A 120 2.54 -9.12 -7.71
C HIS A 120 3.78 -9.60 -8.50
N ASN A 121 3.65 -10.63 -9.35
CA ASN A 121 4.74 -11.06 -10.23
C ASN A 121 5.03 -10.10 -11.39
N ALA A 122 4.17 -9.09 -11.62
CA ALA A 122 4.36 -8.13 -12.69
C ALA A 122 5.26 -6.96 -12.26
N MET A 123 5.16 -6.52 -10.99
CA MET A 123 5.93 -5.40 -10.47
C MET A 123 5.91 -5.34 -8.95
N ASP A 124 7.00 -4.81 -8.37
CA ASP A 124 7.04 -4.47 -6.95
C ASP A 124 6.39 -3.10 -6.67
N ALA A 125 6.30 -2.75 -5.38
CA ALA A 125 5.71 -1.48 -4.94
C ALA A 125 6.46 -0.24 -5.44
N ALA A 126 7.78 -0.33 -5.69
CA ALA A 126 8.56 0.78 -6.20
C ALA A 126 8.24 1.02 -7.68
N SER A 127 8.25 -0.03 -8.50
CA SER A 127 7.83 0.03 -9.90
C SER A 127 6.38 0.48 -10.07
N LEU A 128 5.46 0.03 -9.19
CA LEU A 128 4.07 0.51 -9.18
C LEU A 128 3.99 2.00 -8.89
N THR A 129 4.73 2.49 -7.88
CA THR A 129 4.76 3.91 -7.52
C THR A 129 5.30 4.77 -8.66
N THR A 130 6.38 4.35 -9.33
CA THR A 130 6.91 5.05 -10.51
C THR A 130 5.88 5.11 -11.64
N SER A 131 5.20 3.99 -11.91
CA SER A 131 4.17 3.91 -12.96
C SER A 131 2.97 4.83 -12.66
N LEU A 132 2.49 4.85 -11.42
CA LEU A 132 1.42 5.74 -10.98
C LEU A 132 1.83 7.21 -11.05
N ASN A 133 3.04 7.54 -10.62
CA ASN A 133 3.57 8.89 -10.74
C ASN A 133 3.61 9.33 -12.21
N SER A 134 4.10 8.49 -13.13
CA SER A 134 4.09 8.80 -14.56
C SER A 134 2.68 9.10 -15.10
N TYR A 135 1.68 8.32 -14.67
CA TYR A 135 0.28 8.55 -15.03
C TYR A 135 -0.27 9.86 -14.44
N ILE A 136 0.02 10.15 -13.16
CA ILE A 136 -0.38 11.39 -12.47
C ILE A 136 0.36 12.62 -13.03
N TYR A 137 1.58 12.50 -13.53
CA TYR A 137 2.25 13.61 -14.21
C TYR A 137 1.66 13.86 -15.59
N SER A 138 1.17 12.81 -16.25
CA SER A 138 0.55 12.90 -17.58
C SER A 138 -0.89 13.44 -17.52
N GLY A 139 -1.67 13.09 -16.50
CA GLY A 139 -2.99 13.66 -16.23
C GLY A 139 -2.90 14.69 -15.12
N LYS A 140 -3.31 15.95 -15.32
CA LYS A 140 -3.17 17.09 -14.39
C LYS A 140 -3.89 16.93 -13.01
N VAL A 141 -3.65 15.85 -12.28
CA VAL A 141 -4.31 15.51 -11.01
C VAL A 141 -3.42 15.98 -9.87
N LYS A 142 -3.83 17.06 -9.20
CA LYS A 142 -3.24 17.46 -7.93
C LYS A 142 -3.92 16.65 -6.83
N SER A 143 -3.31 15.54 -6.40
CA SER A 143 -3.82 14.80 -5.25
C SER A 143 -3.50 15.58 -3.97
N LYS A 144 -4.55 15.92 -3.20
CA LYS A 144 -4.41 16.34 -1.81
C LYS A 144 -5.05 15.25 -0.96
N GLU A 145 -4.23 14.74 -0.05
CA GLU A 145 -4.56 13.87 1.08
C GLU A 145 -4.81 12.38 0.78
N VAL A 146 -3.78 11.59 1.07
CA VAL A 146 -3.92 10.18 1.42
C VAL A 146 -4.26 10.14 2.92
N CYS A 147 -5.34 9.45 3.30
CA CYS A 147 -5.63 9.20 4.72
C CYS A 147 -4.58 8.24 5.29
N VAL A 148 -3.48 8.80 5.77
CA VAL A 148 -2.42 8.07 6.47
C VAL A 148 -2.66 8.25 7.96
N ARG A 149 -2.84 7.14 8.70
CA ARG A 149 -2.77 7.19 10.16
C ARG A 149 -1.35 7.62 10.54
N ASN A 150 -1.21 8.88 10.92
CA ASN A 150 0.09 9.49 11.16
C ASN A 150 0.54 9.20 12.60
N PHE A 151 1.74 8.64 12.77
CA PHE A 151 2.38 8.67 14.07
C PHE A 151 2.89 10.09 14.31
N LYS A 152 2.36 10.78 15.33
CA LYS A 152 2.82 12.12 15.71
C LYS A 152 4.36 12.11 15.88
N PRO A 153 5.09 13.11 15.37
CA PRO A 153 6.56 13.13 15.44
C PRO A 153 7.12 12.93 16.85
N THR A 154 6.46 13.49 17.86
CA THR A 154 6.83 13.32 19.28
C THR A 154 6.72 11.87 19.75
N LYS A 155 5.72 11.12 19.28
CA LYS A 155 5.55 9.69 19.58
C LYS A 155 6.62 8.85 18.88
N ILE A 156 6.97 9.20 17.64
CA ILE A 156 8.08 8.55 16.93
C ILE A 156 9.41 8.78 17.65
N ALA A 157 9.72 10.01 18.04
CA ALA A 157 10.95 10.31 18.78
C ALA A 157 11.02 9.50 20.09
N ALA A 158 9.91 9.42 20.84
CA ALA A 158 9.83 8.60 22.04
C ALA A 158 10.04 7.10 21.74
N LEU A 159 9.51 6.58 20.63
CA LEU A 159 9.75 5.20 20.19
C LEU A 159 11.21 4.97 19.82
N GLN A 160 11.86 5.91 19.12
CA GLN A 160 13.27 5.83 18.77
C GLN A 160 14.14 5.80 20.02
N CYS A 161 13.87 6.66 21.02
CA CYS A 161 14.59 6.62 22.30
C CYS A 161 14.42 5.26 23.00
N LYS A 162 13.22 4.67 22.98
CA LYS A 162 12.96 3.37 23.59
C LYS A 162 13.58 2.20 22.81
N ALA A 163 13.70 2.31 21.50
CA ALA A 163 14.27 1.28 20.63
C ALA A 163 15.80 1.33 20.57
N ALA A 164 16.42 2.40 21.07
CA ALA A 164 17.87 2.54 21.10
C ALA A 164 18.51 1.44 21.96
N SER A 165 19.60 0.88 21.47
CA SER A 165 20.37 -0.17 22.13
C SER A 165 21.87 0.07 21.97
N GLU A 166 22.69 -0.77 22.60
CA GLU A 166 24.14 -0.70 22.43
C GLU A 166 24.58 -0.88 20.97
N SER A 167 23.92 -1.79 20.24
CA SER A 167 24.19 -2.07 18.83
C SER A 167 23.52 -1.08 17.88
N VAL A 168 22.41 -0.46 18.28
CA VAL A 168 21.65 0.51 17.47
C VAL A 168 21.42 1.77 18.29
N LYS A 169 22.42 2.64 18.34
CA LYS A 169 22.37 3.88 19.15
C LYS A 169 21.30 4.87 18.66
N ASN A 170 21.08 4.94 17.35
CA ASN A 170 20.19 5.90 16.70
C ASN A 170 19.24 5.19 15.73
N PRO A 171 18.18 4.51 16.23
CA PRO A 171 17.24 3.80 15.37
C PRO A 171 16.46 4.76 14.47
N THR A 172 16.26 4.39 13.23
CA THR A 172 15.40 5.05 12.27
C THR A 172 13.92 4.96 12.68
N ARG A 173 13.07 5.79 12.09
CA ARG A 173 11.62 5.74 12.31
C ARG A 173 11.03 4.37 11.93
N VAL A 174 11.53 3.77 10.85
CA VAL A 174 11.10 2.45 10.38
C VAL A 174 11.49 1.38 11.39
N GLU A 175 12.75 1.35 11.84
CA GLU A 175 13.21 0.39 12.85
C GLU A 175 12.38 0.49 14.14
N ALA A 176 12.15 1.70 14.65
CA ALA A 176 11.40 1.90 15.88
C ALA A 176 9.92 1.44 15.77
N VAL A 177 9.25 1.75 14.65
CA VAL A 177 7.86 1.34 14.41
C VAL A 177 7.77 -0.17 14.17
N CYS A 178 8.66 -0.74 13.37
CA CYS A 178 8.70 -2.18 13.11
C CYS A 178 8.99 -2.99 14.38
N ALA A 179 9.92 -2.53 15.22
CA ALA A 179 10.20 -3.16 16.51
C ALA A 179 8.97 -3.13 17.43
N LEU A 180 8.25 -1.99 17.49
CA LEU A 180 7.01 -1.90 18.25
C LEU A 180 5.96 -2.88 17.73
N LEU A 181 5.70 -2.90 16.42
CA LEU A 181 4.70 -3.78 15.81
C LEU A 181 5.04 -5.26 16.04
N TRP A 182 6.30 -5.64 15.86
CA TRP A 182 6.75 -7.01 16.09
C TRP A 182 6.59 -7.40 17.56
N LYS A 183 7.01 -6.53 18.49
CA LYS A 183 6.81 -6.75 19.93
C LYS A 183 5.34 -6.93 20.29
N SER A 184 4.46 -6.03 19.84
CA SER A 184 3.02 -6.13 20.11
C SER A 184 2.40 -7.40 19.50
N ALA A 185 2.84 -7.82 18.31
CA ALA A 185 2.38 -9.07 17.70
C ALA A 185 2.82 -10.31 18.48
N MET A 186 4.05 -10.30 19.02
CA MET A 186 4.55 -11.39 19.87
C MET A 186 3.77 -11.48 21.18
N GLU A 187 3.57 -10.36 21.87
CA GLU A 187 2.79 -10.29 23.12
C GLU A 187 1.34 -10.77 22.91
N ALA A 188 0.69 -10.33 21.81
CA ALA A 188 -0.65 -10.80 21.46
C ALA A 188 -0.68 -12.30 21.14
N SER A 189 0.33 -12.81 20.42
CA SER A 189 0.44 -14.24 20.13
C SER A 189 0.63 -15.07 21.40
N GLU A 190 1.48 -14.60 22.32
CA GLU A 190 1.70 -15.24 23.62
C GLU A 190 0.42 -15.25 24.46
N SER A 191 -0.27 -14.12 24.57
CA SER A 191 -1.55 -14.03 25.29
C SER A 191 -2.62 -14.98 24.74
N ASN A 192 -2.64 -15.20 23.42
CA ASN A 192 -3.61 -16.09 22.79
C ASN A 192 -3.22 -17.58 22.89
N LYS A 193 -1.93 -17.90 22.94
CA LYS A 193 -1.43 -19.29 22.90
C LYS A 193 -0.93 -19.80 24.26
N GLY A 194 -0.83 -18.93 25.26
CA GLY A 194 -0.33 -19.25 26.60
C GLY A 194 1.19 -19.51 26.65
N SER A 195 1.93 -19.28 25.57
CA SER A 195 3.37 -19.46 25.52
C SER A 195 4.02 -18.56 24.48
N LEU A 196 5.21 -18.06 24.80
CA LEU A 196 6.10 -17.46 23.82
C LEU A 196 6.53 -18.53 22.80
N LYS A 197 6.62 -18.16 21.52
CA LYS A 197 7.11 -19.02 20.44
C LYS A 197 8.19 -18.29 19.65
N PRO A 198 9.12 -19.00 19.02
CA PRO A 198 10.06 -18.41 18.09
C PRO A 198 9.32 -17.55 17.06
N SER A 199 9.82 -16.33 16.84
CA SER A 199 9.21 -15.34 15.97
C SER A 199 10.21 -14.82 14.96
N VAL A 200 9.73 -14.56 13.74
CA VAL A 200 10.53 -14.00 12.65
C VAL A 200 9.82 -12.76 12.11
N PHE A 201 10.53 -11.65 12.08
CA PHE A 201 10.11 -10.44 11.40
C PHE A 201 10.90 -10.28 10.12
N CYS A 202 10.25 -10.02 8.99
CA CYS A 202 10.92 -9.89 7.69
C CYS A 202 10.63 -8.53 7.08
N GLN A 203 11.69 -7.75 6.82
CA GLN A 203 11.58 -6.53 6.03
C GLN A 203 11.84 -6.84 4.56
N VAL A 204 10.90 -6.40 3.72
CA VAL A 204 11.08 -6.38 2.26
C VAL A 204 11.61 -5.00 1.89
N ILE A 205 12.72 -4.96 1.15
CA ILE A 205 13.35 -3.71 0.73
C ILE A 205 13.51 -3.64 -0.78
N ASN A 206 13.51 -2.42 -1.31
CA ASN A 206 13.84 -2.14 -2.70
C ASN A 206 15.34 -2.35 -2.94
N LEU A 207 15.70 -3.24 -3.87
CA LEU A 207 17.08 -3.50 -4.26
C LEU A 207 17.53 -2.72 -5.51
N HIS A 208 16.63 -2.06 -6.27
CA HIS A 208 17.00 -1.23 -7.43
C HIS A 208 18.16 -0.25 -7.14
N PRO A 209 18.12 0.59 -6.08
CA PRO A 209 19.21 1.53 -5.82
C PRO A 209 20.43 0.88 -5.15
N ARG A 210 20.38 -0.44 -4.88
CA ARG A 210 21.38 -1.17 -4.08
C ARG A 210 22.21 -2.15 -4.91
N THR A 211 21.92 -2.30 -6.20
CA THR A 211 22.77 -3.05 -7.13
C THR A 211 24.04 -2.26 -7.46
N ALA A 212 25.07 -2.94 -7.97
CA ALA A 212 26.30 -2.33 -8.47
C ALA A 212 26.49 -2.69 -9.96
N PRO A 213 26.20 -1.78 -10.91
CA PRO A 213 25.69 -0.41 -10.72
C PRO A 213 24.21 -0.36 -10.29
N PRO A 214 23.73 0.77 -9.71
CA PRO A 214 22.31 0.96 -9.39
C PRO A 214 21.45 0.89 -10.65
N LEU A 215 20.26 0.28 -10.53
CA LEU A 215 19.33 0.17 -11.65
C LEU A 215 18.46 1.42 -11.80
N PRO A 216 17.99 1.73 -13.02
CA PRO A 216 17.12 2.87 -13.28
C PRO A 216 15.81 2.82 -12.48
N GLU A 217 15.31 3.99 -12.04
CA GLU A 217 14.05 4.11 -11.29
C GLU A 217 12.81 3.74 -12.13
N ASN A 218 12.92 3.83 -13.46
CA ASN A 218 11.86 3.48 -14.41
C ASN A 218 11.91 2.02 -14.86
N LEU A 219 12.80 1.20 -14.29
CA LEU A 219 12.81 -0.23 -14.53
C LEU A 219 11.54 -0.85 -13.89
N VAL A 220 10.75 -1.52 -14.70
CA VAL A 220 9.53 -2.23 -14.26
C VAL A 220 9.87 -3.69 -14.01
N GLY A 221 9.41 -4.22 -12.87
CA GLY A 221 9.54 -5.64 -12.49
C GLY A 221 9.61 -5.77 -10.97
N ASN A 222 9.93 -6.96 -10.47
CA ASN A 222 10.28 -7.14 -9.07
C ASN A 222 11.79 -7.15 -8.87
N LEU A 223 12.28 -6.28 -7.98
CA LEU A 223 13.64 -6.38 -7.49
C LEU A 223 13.70 -6.04 -5.99
N ILE A 224 13.35 -7.05 -5.21
CA ILE A 224 13.19 -6.95 -3.76
C ILE A 224 14.13 -7.89 -3.00
N GLY A 225 14.53 -7.46 -1.81
CA GLY A 225 15.32 -8.26 -0.87
C GLY A 225 14.57 -8.50 0.42
N LYS A 226 14.68 -9.69 0.99
CA LYS A 226 14.03 -10.09 2.25
C LYS A 226 15.07 -10.19 3.36
N PHE A 227 14.90 -9.40 4.42
CA PHE A 227 15.83 -9.30 5.54
C PHE A 227 15.15 -9.78 6.82
N PRO A 228 15.38 -11.04 7.24
CA PRO A 228 14.76 -11.58 8.44
C PRO A 228 15.53 -11.18 9.72
N ALA A 229 14.79 -10.79 10.75
CA ALA A 229 15.21 -10.75 12.14
C ALA A 229 14.49 -11.87 12.89
N LYS A 230 15.20 -12.58 13.77
CA LYS A 230 14.66 -13.73 14.50
C LYS A 230 14.80 -13.51 16.00
N LEU A 231 13.76 -13.92 16.72
CA LEU A 231 13.79 -14.10 18.17
C LEU A 231 13.49 -15.58 18.42
N GLU A 232 14.47 -16.29 18.94
CA GLU A 232 14.39 -17.73 19.26
C GLU A 232 13.78 -17.96 20.65
#